data_AF-A0A5J4WPJ6-F1
#
_entry.id   AF-A0A5J4WPJ6-F1
#
_cell.length_a   1.000
_cell.length_b   1.000
_cell.length_c   1.000
_cell.angle_alpha   90.00
_cell.angle_beta   90.00
_cell.angle_gamma   90.00
#
_symmetry.space_group_name_H-M   'P 1'
#
loop_
_entity.id
_entity.type
_entity.pdbx_description
1 polymer ?
#
loop_
_entity_poly.entity_id
_entity_poly.type
_entity_poly.pdbx_seq_one_letter_code
_entity_poly.pdbx_strand_id
1 'polypeptide(L)'
;MNLNNHGLNFKLLNNGGLQTLSHLLEHTNSKVRCAACTIICCILSCAYEKDDYWKQHPNYTQLSKDGVIFLLNYHCLQNGDNDLMKTEAAIMLSKLCQKQELDPKMRSDLVYQLKNGDIIDQHALVLLCGLALVESNISEIVQGSFIETLTKLLNSSNEQKKQRSLELLLLIASNGQTEIEHNVKNAINDSLIFLDLIGDSNIILYEMIMKLELKWNSNTEQLDSI
;
A
#
# COMPACT_ATOMS: atom_id res chain seq x y z
N MET A 1 -10.16 -33.38 2.05
CA MET A 1 -11.47 -32.71 1.93
C MET A 1 -11.18 -31.22 1.73
N ASN A 2 -11.12 -30.75 0.47
CA ASN A 2 -10.90 -29.34 0.17
C ASN A 2 -12.24 -28.61 0.37
N LEU A 3 -12.45 -28.06 1.57
CA LEU A 3 -13.54 -27.13 1.80
C LEU A 3 -13.29 -25.92 0.89
N ASN A 4 -14.28 -25.61 0.06
CA ASN A 4 -14.25 -24.52 -0.90
C ASN A 4 -14.35 -23.18 -0.14
N ASN A 5 -13.26 -22.79 0.55
CA ASN A 5 -13.20 -21.66 1.49
C ASN A 5 -13.57 -20.33 0.82
N HIS A 6 -13.38 -20.20 -0.50
CA HIS A 6 -13.82 -19.04 -1.27
C HIS A 6 -15.34 -18.81 -1.18
N GLY A 7 -16.14 -19.87 -1.27
CA GLY A 7 -17.61 -19.75 -1.27
C GLY A 7 -18.18 -19.32 0.09
N LEU A 8 -17.52 -19.69 1.19
CA LEU A 8 -17.97 -19.33 2.54
C LEU A 8 -17.69 -17.86 2.85
N ASN A 9 -16.50 -17.37 2.52
CA ASN A 9 -16.10 -15.98 2.75
C ASN A 9 -16.99 -15.00 1.98
N PHE A 10 -17.35 -15.35 0.74
CA PHE A 10 -18.26 -14.54 -0.06
C PHE A 10 -19.66 -14.43 0.55
N LYS A 11 -20.18 -15.53 1.13
CA LYS A 11 -21.47 -15.51 1.84
C LYS A 11 -21.42 -14.65 3.11
N LEU A 12 -20.33 -14.72 3.87
CA LEU A 12 -20.15 -13.88 5.08
C LEU A 12 -20.07 -12.40 4.73
N LEU A 13 -19.41 -12.05 3.62
CA LEU A 13 -19.37 -10.68 3.11
C LEU A 13 -20.76 -10.16 2.76
N ASN A 14 -21.53 -10.93 2.00
CA ASN A 14 -22.81 -10.48 1.47
C ASN A 14 -23.96 -10.45 2.50
N ASN A 15 -23.80 -11.14 3.63
CA ASN A 15 -24.84 -11.26 4.66
C ASN A 15 -24.60 -10.33 5.87
N GLY A 16 -23.81 -9.26 5.72
CA GLY A 16 -23.51 -8.34 6.82
C GLY A 16 -22.61 -8.93 7.92
N GLY A 17 -21.90 -10.04 7.63
CA GLY A 17 -21.00 -10.68 8.58
C GLY A 17 -19.85 -9.76 8.99
N LEU A 18 -19.30 -8.97 8.07
CA LEU A 18 -18.26 -7.98 8.40
C LEU A 18 -18.78 -6.85 9.29
N GLN A 19 -20.00 -6.38 9.08
CA GLN A 19 -20.61 -5.37 9.95
C GLN A 19 -20.77 -5.92 11.38
N THR A 20 -21.30 -7.14 11.51
CA THR A 20 -21.46 -7.79 12.83
C THR A 20 -20.12 -7.97 13.54
N LEU A 21 -19.08 -8.44 12.81
CA LEU A 21 -17.73 -8.58 13.36
C LEU A 21 -17.11 -7.24 13.73
N SER A 22 -17.37 -6.17 12.96
CA SER A 22 -16.81 -4.85 13.23
C SER A 22 -17.30 -4.26 14.57
N HIS A 23 -18.54 -4.54 14.97
CA HIS A 23 -19.03 -4.13 16.29
C HIS A 23 -18.32 -4.84 17.45
N LEU A 24 -17.74 -6.03 17.22
CA LEU A 24 -16.93 -6.69 18.24
C LEU A 24 -15.59 -5.98 18.48
N LEU A 25 -15.17 -5.07 17.60
CA LEU A 25 -14.00 -4.20 17.82
C LEU A 25 -14.24 -3.16 18.92
N GLU A 26 -15.50 -2.90 19.28
CA GLU A 26 -15.89 -2.00 20.37
C GLU A 26 -15.92 -2.73 21.73
N HIS A 27 -15.71 -4.05 21.75
CA HIS A 27 -15.82 -4.86 22.95
C HIS A 27 -14.73 -4.53 23.99
N THR A 28 -15.07 -4.53 25.27
CA THR A 28 -14.13 -4.16 26.36
C THR A 28 -13.01 -5.17 26.58
N ASN A 29 -13.25 -6.44 26.23
CA ASN A 29 -12.24 -7.50 26.28
C ASN A 29 -11.32 -7.46 25.05
N SER A 30 -10.04 -7.14 25.27
CA SER A 30 -8.99 -7.07 24.24
C SER A 30 -8.84 -8.35 23.42
N LYS A 31 -9.04 -9.54 24.02
CA LYS A 31 -8.96 -10.81 23.30
C LYS A 31 -10.09 -10.96 22.28
N VAL A 32 -11.30 -10.48 22.61
CA VAL A 32 -12.44 -10.49 21.70
C VAL A 32 -12.18 -9.53 20.53
N ARG A 33 -11.68 -8.32 20.81
CA ARG A 33 -11.33 -7.36 19.76
C ARG A 33 -10.24 -7.88 18.84
N CYS A 34 -9.17 -8.44 19.39
CA CYS A 34 -8.08 -9.02 18.62
C CYS A 34 -8.59 -10.16 17.73
N ALA A 35 -9.39 -11.09 18.28
CA ALA A 35 -9.97 -12.17 17.49
C ALA A 35 -10.88 -11.65 16.37
N ALA A 36 -11.72 -10.65 16.65
CA ALA A 36 -12.56 -10.02 15.63
C ALA A 36 -11.72 -9.35 14.53
N CYS A 37 -10.67 -8.60 14.90
CA CYS A 37 -9.71 -7.99 13.97
C CYS A 37 -9.08 -9.04 13.04
N THR A 38 -8.55 -10.12 13.62
CA THR A 38 -7.94 -11.21 12.85
C THR A 38 -8.94 -11.89 11.91
N ILE A 39 -10.17 -12.16 12.37
CA ILE A 39 -11.21 -12.77 11.52
C ILE A 39 -11.59 -11.85 10.35
N ILE A 40 -11.77 -10.54 10.60
CA ILE A 40 -12.03 -9.55 9.54
C ILE A 40 -10.86 -9.55 8.55
N CYS A 41 -9.61 -9.58 9.04
CA CYS A 41 -8.40 -9.62 8.23
C CYS A 41 -8.36 -10.85 7.32
N CYS A 42 -8.67 -12.03 7.85
CA CYS A 42 -8.76 -13.26 7.07
C CYS A 42 -9.84 -13.16 5.98
N ILE A 43 -11.04 -12.67 6.31
CA ILE A 43 -12.14 -12.54 5.35
C ILE A 43 -11.76 -11.59 4.20
N LEU A 44 -11.25 -10.41 4.52
CA LEU A 44 -10.85 -9.40 3.53
C LEU A 44 -9.67 -9.89 2.68
N SER A 45 -8.71 -10.57 3.29
CA SER A 45 -7.55 -11.09 2.56
C SER A 45 -7.90 -12.23 1.60
N CYS A 46 -8.94 -13.02 1.88
CA CYS A 46 -9.41 -14.05 0.97
C CYS A 46 -10.29 -13.52 -0.17
N ALA A 47 -10.90 -12.34 0.00
CA ALA A 47 -11.81 -11.75 -0.98
C ALA A 47 -11.08 -11.00 -2.11
N TYR A 48 -9.80 -10.68 -1.89
CA TYR A 48 -8.99 -9.92 -2.84
C TYR A 48 -8.16 -10.88 -3.71
N GLU A 49 -8.61 -11.13 -4.94
CA GLU A 49 -7.86 -11.89 -5.92
C GLU A 49 -6.63 -11.10 -6.39
N LYS A 50 -5.52 -11.82 -6.63
CA LYS A 50 -4.19 -11.24 -6.85
C LYS A 50 -4.02 -10.51 -8.19
N ASP A 51 -4.99 -10.59 -9.08
CA ASP A 51 -4.74 -10.30 -10.51
C ASP A 51 -4.93 -8.83 -10.88
N ASP A 52 -5.36 -7.98 -9.95
CA ASP A 52 -5.39 -6.54 -10.21
C ASP A 52 -5.11 -5.72 -8.96
N TYR A 53 -3.84 -5.68 -8.57
CA TYR A 53 -3.34 -4.82 -7.50
C TYR A 53 -3.66 -3.34 -7.71
N TRP A 54 -4.19 -2.92 -8.86
CA TRP A 54 -4.51 -1.52 -9.12
C TRP A 54 -6.02 -1.25 -9.05
N LYS A 55 -6.87 -2.21 -8.73
CA LYS A 55 -8.30 -1.92 -8.59
C LYS A 55 -8.64 -1.50 -7.16
N GLN A 56 -9.60 -0.58 -7.06
CA GLN A 56 -10.25 -0.32 -5.78
C GLN A 56 -10.89 -1.62 -5.26
N HIS A 57 -10.80 -1.85 -3.96
CA HIS A 57 -11.39 -3.04 -3.35
C HIS A 57 -12.91 -3.06 -3.63
N PRO A 58 -13.48 -4.19 -4.13
CA PRO A 58 -14.87 -4.25 -4.60
C PRO A 58 -15.89 -3.90 -3.51
N ASN A 59 -15.53 -4.15 -2.24
CA ASN A 59 -16.39 -3.86 -1.08
C ASN A 59 -16.11 -2.51 -0.40
N TYR A 60 -15.21 -1.66 -0.92
CA TYR A 60 -14.83 -0.41 -0.26
C TYR A 60 -16.05 0.47 0.05
N THR A 61 -16.89 0.75 -0.96
CA THR A 61 -18.04 1.65 -0.82
C THR A 61 -19.01 1.18 0.26
N GLN A 62 -19.32 -0.12 0.26
CA GLN A 62 -20.24 -0.70 1.25
C GLN A 62 -19.64 -0.67 2.66
N LEU A 63 -18.38 -1.09 2.82
CA LEU A 63 -17.71 -1.13 4.12
C LEU A 63 -17.43 0.27 4.70
N SER A 64 -17.24 1.27 3.83
CA SER A 64 -17.16 2.67 4.23
C SER A 64 -18.52 3.15 4.77
N LYS A 65 -19.61 2.89 4.03
CA LYS A 65 -20.97 3.24 4.45
C LYS A 65 -21.39 2.57 5.76
N ASP A 66 -20.98 1.33 5.98
CA ASP A 66 -21.30 0.56 7.18
C ASP A 66 -20.42 0.95 8.39
N GLY A 67 -19.49 1.90 8.23
CA GLY A 67 -18.60 2.36 9.30
C GLY A 67 -17.46 1.39 9.64
N VAL A 68 -17.30 0.29 8.88
CA VAL A 68 -16.28 -0.72 9.15
C VAL A 68 -14.86 -0.13 9.03
N ILE A 69 -14.62 0.71 8.03
CA ILE A 69 -13.32 1.39 7.84
C ILE A 69 -13.02 2.30 9.04
N PHE A 70 -14.02 3.04 9.51
CA PHE A 70 -13.88 3.90 10.68
C PHE A 70 -13.54 3.09 11.94
N LEU A 71 -14.26 1.99 12.19
CA LEU A 71 -14.03 1.13 13.35
C LEU A 71 -12.64 0.48 13.32
N LEU A 72 -12.19 0.02 12.15
CA LEU A 72 -10.84 -0.52 11.97
C LEU A 72 -9.76 0.54 12.24
N ASN A 73 -9.95 1.76 11.73
CA ASN A 73 -9.01 2.86 11.98
C ASN A 73 -8.95 3.21 13.47
N TYR A 74 -10.10 3.49 14.07
CA TYR A 74 -10.17 3.99 15.44
C TYR A 74 -9.80 2.90 16.47
N HIS A 75 -10.43 1.72 16.43
CA HIS A 75 -10.23 0.70 17.47
C HIS A 75 -9.00 -0.17 17.25
N CYS A 76 -8.52 -0.33 16.01
CA CYS A 76 -7.40 -1.23 15.72
C CYS A 76 -6.12 -0.47 15.36
N LEU A 77 -6.14 0.41 14.36
CA LEU A 77 -4.93 1.11 13.93
C LEU A 77 -4.42 2.11 15.00
N GLN A 78 -5.33 2.96 15.49
CA GLN A 78 -5.00 4.01 16.45
C GLN A 78 -4.93 3.50 17.88
N ASN A 79 -5.97 2.77 18.31
CA ASN A 79 -6.14 2.33 19.70
C ASN A 79 -5.97 0.81 19.90
N GLY A 80 -5.31 0.12 18.96
CA GLY A 80 -5.06 -1.32 19.07
C GLY A 80 -4.25 -1.69 20.32
N ASP A 81 -4.64 -2.78 20.97
CA ASP A 81 -4.07 -3.24 22.24
C ASP A 81 -2.60 -3.71 22.14
N ASN A 82 -2.17 -4.08 20.94
CA ASN A 82 -0.83 -4.58 20.65
C ASN A 82 -0.45 -4.31 19.18
N ASP A 83 0.83 -4.50 18.86
CA ASP A 83 1.37 -4.21 17.53
C ASP A 83 0.81 -5.13 16.45
N LEU A 84 0.44 -6.37 16.81
CA LEU A 84 -0.20 -7.29 15.88
C LEU A 84 -1.54 -6.70 15.37
N MET A 85 -2.39 -6.22 16.28
CA MET A 85 -3.68 -5.62 15.93
C MET A 85 -3.53 -4.37 15.07
N LYS A 86 -2.54 -3.52 15.37
CA LYS A 86 -2.22 -2.33 14.56
C LYS A 86 -1.71 -2.71 13.17
N THR A 87 -0.86 -3.72 13.09
CA THR A 87 -0.31 -4.23 11.82
C THR A 87 -1.42 -4.86 10.96
N GLU A 88 -2.27 -5.70 11.54
CA GLU A 88 -3.42 -6.27 10.82
C GLU A 88 -4.38 -5.19 10.33
N ALA A 89 -4.66 -4.18 11.16
CA ALA A 89 -5.45 -3.02 10.77
C ALA A 89 -4.82 -2.26 9.61
N ALA A 90 -3.51 -2.00 9.67
CA ALA A 90 -2.79 -1.32 8.59
C ALA A 90 -2.87 -2.10 7.28
N ILE A 91 -2.71 -3.43 7.32
CA ILE A 91 -2.83 -4.30 6.14
C ILE A 91 -4.24 -4.21 5.55
N MET A 92 -5.28 -4.34 6.38
CA MET A 92 -6.67 -4.30 5.94
C MET A 92 -7.04 -2.94 5.34
N LEU A 93 -6.71 -1.86 6.05
CA LEU A 93 -7.04 -0.50 5.64
C LEU A 93 -6.32 -0.11 4.35
N SER A 94 -5.07 -0.54 4.17
CA SER A 94 -4.32 -0.30 2.93
C SER A 94 -4.95 -1.00 1.73
N LYS A 95 -5.41 -2.25 1.89
CA LYS A 95 -6.12 -2.97 0.82
C LYS A 95 -7.47 -2.32 0.51
N LEU A 96 -8.25 -1.97 1.54
CA LEU A 96 -9.57 -1.39 1.37
C LEU A 96 -9.50 0.01 0.74
N CYS A 97 -8.63 0.87 1.25
CA CYS A 97 -8.55 2.28 0.90
C CYS A 97 -7.56 2.57 -0.23
N GLN A 98 -7.16 1.54 -0.97
CA GLN A 98 -6.33 1.72 -2.16
C GLN A 98 -7.00 2.66 -3.16
N LYS A 99 -6.21 3.59 -3.73
CA LYS A 99 -6.69 4.65 -4.63
C LYS A 99 -7.72 5.61 -4.01
N GLN A 100 -7.80 5.67 -2.68
CA GLN A 100 -8.71 6.58 -1.99
C GLN A 100 -7.95 7.71 -1.32
N GLU A 101 -8.57 8.89 -1.32
CA GLU A 101 -8.14 9.99 -0.47
C GLU A 101 -8.39 9.61 0.99
N LEU A 102 -7.34 9.70 1.81
CA LEU A 102 -7.39 9.38 3.22
C LEU A 102 -7.48 10.65 4.06
N ASP A 103 -8.18 10.55 5.19
CA ASP A 103 -8.05 11.56 6.25
C ASP A 103 -6.57 11.69 6.66
N PRO A 104 -6.04 12.92 6.87
CA PRO A 104 -4.62 13.12 7.17
C PRO A 104 -4.11 12.32 8.37
N LYS A 105 -4.92 12.16 9.42
CA LYS A 105 -4.52 11.41 10.61
C LYS A 105 -4.46 9.92 10.30
N MET A 106 -5.50 9.39 9.64
CA MET A 106 -5.51 7.99 9.20
C MET A 106 -4.35 7.68 8.25
N ARG A 107 -4.04 8.56 7.30
CA ARG A 107 -2.90 8.45 6.39
C ARG A 107 -1.59 8.33 7.15
N SER A 108 -1.34 9.24 8.09
CA SER A 108 -0.09 9.26 8.87
C SER A 108 0.06 7.99 9.70
N ASP A 109 -0.98 7.61 10.45
CA ASP A 109 -0.96 6.40 11.27
C ASP A 109 -0.74 5.14 10.41
N LEU A 110 -1.39 5.07 9.24
CA LEU A 110 -1.29 3.93 8.32
C LEU A 110 0.12 3.80 7.73
N VAL A 111 0.66 4.88 7.17
CA VAL A 111 1.98 4.91 6.55
C VAL A 111 3.07 4.63 7.60
N TYR A 112 2.94 5.20 8.80
CA TYR A 112 3.82 4.91 9.92
C TYR A 112 3.85 3.41 10.22
N GLN A 113 2.69 2.77 10.40
CA GLN A 113 2.65 1.34 10.71
C GLN A 113 3.23 0.46 9.59
N LEU A 114 3.01 0.80 8.32
CA LEU A 114 3.58 0.03 7.20
C LEU A 114 5.11 0.18 7.09
N LYS A 115 5.67 1.31 7.51
CA LYS A 115 7.11 1.59 7.45
C LYS A 115 7.88 1.01 8.65
N ASN A 116 7.24 0.87 9.80
CA ASN A 116 7.92 0.56 11.07
C ASN A 116 8.09 -0.93 11.39
N GLY A 117 7.93 -1.82 10.42
CA GLY A 117 8.44 -3.19 10.59
C GLY A 117 9.96 -3.17 10.68
N ASP A 118 10.56 -4.00 11.56
CA ASP A 118 12.02 -4.17 11.68
C ASP A 118 12.70 -4.38 10.32
N ILE A 119 11.97 -5.00 9.40
CA ILE A 119 12.35 -5.16 8.00
C ILE A 119 11.12 -4.83 7.16
N ILE A 120 11.25 -3.86 6.27
CA ILE A 120 10.24 -3.63 5.22
C ILE A 120 10.25 -4.85 4.30
N ASP A 121 9.15 -5.58 4.38
CA ASP A 121 8.94 -6.78 3.59
C ASP A 121 8.24 -6.45 2.26
N GLN A 122 8.10 -7.46 1.42
CA GLN A 122 7.45 -7.30 0.13
C GLN A 122 5.98 -6.90 0.28
N HIS A 123 5.28 -7.38 1.32
CA HIS A 123 3.87 -7.08 1.52
C HIS A 123 3.66 -5.60 1.84
N ALA A 124 4.46 -5.04 2.76
CA ALA A 124 4.44 -3.62 3.08
C ALA A 124 4.67 -2.76 1.82
N LEU A 125 5.64 -3.12 0.98
CA LEU A 125 5.90 -2.41 -0.28
C LEU A 125 4.69 -2.43 -1.23
N VAL A 126 4.04 -3.59 -1.40
CA VAL A 126 2.83 -3.71 -2.24
C VAL A 126 1.70 -2.81 -1.71
N LEU A 127 1.50 -2.76 -0.40
CA LEU A 127 0.48 -1.92 0.21
C LEU A 127 0.79 -0.43 0.03
N LEU A 128 2.06 -0.05 0.21
CA LEU A 128 2.53 1.32 -0.04
C LEU A 128 2.39 1.71 -1.52
N CYS A 129 2.64 0.80 -2.48
CA CYS A 129 2.34 1.04 -3.90
C CYS A 129 0.86 1.39 -4.09
N GLY A 130 -0.03 0.70 -3.38
CA GLY A 130 -1.46 1.00 -3.46
C GLY A 130 -1.85 2.38 -2.93
N LEU A 131 -1.17 2.84 -1.88
CA LEU A 131 -1.37 4.18 -1.31
C LEU A 131 -0.75 5.27 -2.19
N ALA A 132 0.40 5.01 -2.81
CA ALA A 132 1.14 5.94 -3.67
C ALA A 132 0.44 6.26 -5.01
N LEU A 133 -0.70 5.61 -5.30
CA LEU A 133 -1.56 5.95 -6.43
C LEU A 133 -2.36 7.26 -6.22
N VAL A 134 -2.35 7.80 -5.00
CA VAL A 134 -3.00 9.05 -4.65
C VAL A 134 -1.92 10.04 -4.23
N GLU A 135 -1.85 11.17 -4.93
CA GLU A 135 -0.81 12.21 -4.74
C GLU A 135 -0.69 12.66 -3.28
N SER A 136 -1.82 12.90 -2.60
CA SER A 136 -1.88 13.36 -1.21
C SER A 136 -1.23 12.40 -0.21
N ASN A 137 -1.06 11.13 -0.58
CA ASN A 137 -0.41 10.12 0.27
C ASN A 137 1.11 10.16 0.17
N ILE A 138 1.66 10.74 -0.90
CA ILE A 138 3.08 10.59 -1.24
C ILE A 138 3.98 11.32 -0.27
N SER A 139 3.62 12.54 0.16
CA SER A 139 4.43 13.30 1.11
C SER A 139 4.65 12.55 2.43
N GLU A 140 3.62 11.82 2.89
CA GLU A 140 3.70 10.99 4.09
C GLU A 140 4.58 9.75 3.85
N ILE A 141 4.40 9.09 2.69
CA ILE A 141 5.18 7.91 2.32
C ILE A 141 6.67 8.25 2.30
N VAL A 142 7.06 9.33 1.61
CA VAL A 142 8.48 9.71 1.45
C VAL A 142 9.10 10.35 2.69
N GLN A 143 8.32 10.66 3.73
CA GLN A 143 8.83 11.34 4.92
C GLN A 143 10.02 10.61 5.56
N GLY A 144 10.99 11.39 6.06
CA GLY A 144 12.24 10.89 6.59
C GLY A 144 13.20 10.49 5.48
N SER A 145 14.03 9.48 5.71
CA SER A 145 14.97 8.95 4.71
C SER A 145 14.41 7.74 3.95
N PHE A 146 13.13 7.81 3.57
CA PHE A 146 12.45 6.64 3.02
C PHE A 146 12.83 6.37 1.56
N ILE A 147 13.08 7.40 0.76
CA ILE A 147 13.60 7.25 -0.61
C ILE A 147 14.94 6.53 -0.57
N GLU A 148 15.88 6.91 0.31
CA GLU A 148 17.17 6.23 0.44
C GLU A 148 17.01 4.78 0.90
N THR A 149 16.02 4.51 1.76
CA THR A 149 15.68 3.13 2.16
C THR A 149 15.24 2.31 0.95
N LEU A 150 14.35 2.85 0.11
CA LEU A 150 13.90 2.16 -1.11
C LEU A 150 15.04 1.95 -2.10
N THR A 151 15.91 2.95 -2.30
CA THR A 151 17.10 2.81 -3.18
C THR A 151 18.04 1.72 -2.68
N LYS A 152 18.28 1.60 -1.37
CA LYS A 152 19.07 0.50 -0.80
C LYS A 152 18.43 -0.87 -1.07
N LEU A 153 17.09 -0.96 -1.02
CA LEU A 153 16.36 -2.19 -1.33
C LEU A 153 16.47 -2.61 -2.79
N LEU A 154 16.85 -1.71 -3.71
CA LEU A 154 17.10 -2.09 -5.10
C LEU A 154 18.35 -2.98 -5.27
N ASN A 155 19.26 -2.95 -4.29
CA ASN A 155 20.44 -3.84 -4.21
C ASN A 155 20.16 -5.13 -3.40
N SER A 156 18.91 -5.37 -3.02
CA SER A 156 18.51 -6.59 -2.31
C SER A 156 18.70 -7.82 -3.19
N SER A 157 19.21 -8.91 -2.63
CA SER A 157 19.24 -10.23 -3.30
C SER A 157 17.86 -10.87 -3.47
N ASN A 158 16.84 -10.33 -2.80
CA ASN A 158 15.45 -10.71 -3.02
C ASN A 158 14.86 -9.88 -4.19
N GLU A 159 14.72 -10.52 -5.34
CA GLU A 159 14.18 -9.92 -6.57
C GLU A 159 12.78 -9.34 -6.40
N GLN A 160 11.92 -9.97 -5.58
CA GLN A 160 10.57 -9.46 -5.34
C GLN A 160 10.60 -8.15 -4.55
N LYS A 161 11.48 -8.03 -3.54
CA LYS A 161 11.67 -6.77 -2.81
C LYS A 161 12.27 -5.69 -3.71
N LYS A 162 13.27 -6.04 -4.52
CA LYS A 162 13.88 -5.13 -5.50
C LYS A 162 12.82 -4.57 -6.46
N GLN A 163 12.05 -5.46 -7.09
CA GLN A 163 10.99 -5.10 -8.03
C GLN A 163 9.92 -4.20 -7.38
N ARG A 164 9.44 -4.54 -6.17
CA ARG A 164 8.41 -3.74 -5.49
C ARG A 164 8.93 -2.41 -4.97
N SER A 165 10.19 -2.33 -4.57
CA SER A 165 10.82 -1.06 -4.16
C SER A 165 10.95 -0.10 -5.34
N LEU A 166 11.36 -0.62 -6.49
CA LEU A 166 11.39 0.15 -7.73
C LEU A 166 10.00 0.62 -8.13
N GLU A 167 9.03 -0.28 -8.19
CA GLU A 167 7.64 0.05 -8.54
C GLU A 167 7.12 1.19 -7.65
N LEU A 168 7.38 1.13 -6.34
CA LEU A 168 7.03 2.19 -5.40
C LEU A 168 7.74 3.52 -5.72
N LEU A 169 9.05 3.50 -6.00
CA LEU A 169 9.78 4.70 -6.40
C LEU A 169 9.20 5.33 -7.68
N LEU A 170 8.83 4.52 -8.67
CA LEU A 170 8.26 5.03 -9.92
C LEU A 170 6.86 5.61 -9.72
N LEU A 171 6.04 5.01 -8.83
CA LEU A 171 4.75 5.59 -8.45
C LEU A 171 4.94 6.93 -7.73
N ILE A 172 5.90 7.01 -6.80
CA ILE A 172 6.24 8.24 -6.09
C ILE A 172 6.67 9.33 -7.08
N ALA A 173 7.53 9.02 -8.06
CA ALA A 173 7.97 9.98 -9.07
C ALA A 173 6.83 10.39 -10.04
N SER A 174 5.95 9.46 -10.39
CA SER A 174 4.87 9.71 -11.35
C SER A 174 3.75 10.57 -10.77
N ASN A 175 3.41 10.34 -9.50
CA ASN A 175 2.26 10.94 -8.84
C ASN A 175 2.65 12.02 -7.82
N GLY A 176 3.94 12.15 -7.48
CA GLY A 176 4.43 13.11 -6.51
C GLY A 176 4.66 14.49 -7.09
N GLN A 177 4.89 15.46 -6.20
CA GLN A 177 5.25 16.82 -6.57
C GLN A 177 6.65 16.86 -7.22
N THR A 178 6.95 17.92 -7.99
CA THR A 178 8.19 18.06 -8.76
C THR A 178 9.46 17.88 -7.93
N GLU A 179 9.49 18.36 -6.68
CA GLU A 179 10.64 18.17 -5.79
C GLU A 179 10.86 16.69 -5.44
N ILE A 180 9.78 15.97 -5.12
CA ILE A 180 9.82 14.54 -4.81
C ILE A 180 10.24 13.74 -6.04
N GLU A 181 9.70 14.08 -7.21
CA GLU A 181 10.11 13.49 -8.49
C GLU A 181 11.62 13.67 -8.74
N HIS A 182 12.15 14.87 -8.53
CA HIS A 182 13.57 15.15 -8.68
C HIS A 182 14.43 14.35 -7.68
N ASN A 183 13.99 14.24 -6.43
CA ASN A 183 14.67 13.45 -5.41
C ASN A 183 14.72 11.96 -5.79
N VAL A 184 13.63 11.41 -6.32
CA VAL A 184 13.62 10.03 -6.84
C VAL A 184 14.53 9.89 -8.06
N LYS A 185 14.46 10.83 -9.02
CA LYS A 185 15.32 10.80 -10.22
C LYS A 185 16.80 10.74 -9.85
N ASN A 186 17.24 11.61 -8.94
CA ASN A 186 18.62 11.65 -8.48
C ASN A 186 19.01 10.33 -7.79
N ALA A 187 18.13 9.82 -6.91
CA ALA A 187 18.39 8.57 -6.19
C ALA A 187 18.47 7.34 -7.08
N ILE A 188 17.76 7.30 -8.22
CA ILE A 188 17.84 6.17 -9.17
C ILE A 188 18.99 6.36 -10.18
N ASN A 189 19.25 7.58 -10.67
CA ASN A 189 20.32 7.81 -11.65
C ASN A 189 21.70 7.37 -11.14
N ASP A 190 21.97 7.59 -9.86
CA ASP A 190 23.22 7.15 -9.21
C ASP A 190 23.41 5.62 -9.24
N SER A 191 22.34 4.87 -9.50
CA SER A 191 22.32 3.42 -9.40
C SER A 191 22.41 2.68 -10.75
N LEU A 192 22.26 3.37 -11.90
CA LEU A 192 22.18 2.77 -13.26
C LEU A 192 21.09 1.69 -13.42
N ILE A 193 20.17 1.58 -12.47
CA ILE A 193 19.26 0.44 -12.31
C ILE A 193 18.24 0.31 -13.44
N PHE A 194 17.87 1.40 -14.11
CA PHE A 194 16.92 1.35 -15.21
C PHE A 194 17.38 0.43 -16.35
N LEU A 195 18.68 0.39 -16.64
CA LEU A 195 19.21 -0.44 -17.73
C LEU A 195 19.15 -1.93 -17.38
N ASP A 196 19.40 -2.29 -16.12
CA ASP A 196 19.36 -3.67 -15.65
C ASP A 196 17.94 -4.25 -15.62
N LEU A 197 16.93 -3.40 -15.59
CA LEU A 197 15.52 -3.78 -15.54
C LEU A 197 14.89 -3.88 -16.93
N ILE A 198 15.57 -3.38 -17.97
CA ILE A 198 15.14 -3.53 -19.35
C ILE A 198 15.44 -4.97 -19.81
N GLY A 199 14.55 -5.90 -19.47
CA GLY A 199 14.60 -7.33 -19.84
C GLY A 199 13.63 -8.24 -19.08
N ASP A 200 13.12 -7.82 -17.91
CA ASP A 200 12.07 -8.50 -17.14
C ASP A 200 10.69 -8.57 -17.82
N SER A 201 9.74 -9.33 -17.28
CA SER A 201 8.44 -9.61 -17.93
C SER A 201 7.28 -8.69 -17.54
N ASN A 202 7.50 -7.66 -16.69
CA ASN A 202 6.41 -6.83 -16.17
C ASN A 202 6.15 -5.59 -17.05
N ILE A 203 5.31 -5.73 -18.07
CA ILE A 203 4.94 -4.67 -19.03
C ILE A 203 4.51 -3.35 -18.39
N ILE A 204 3.79 -3.39 -17.26
CA ILE A 204 3.30 -2.18 -16.58
C ILE A 204 4.48 -1.36 -16.06
N LEU A 205 5.47 -2.03 -15.48
CA LEU A 205 6.66 -1.40 -14.96
C LEU A 205 7.47 -0.71 -16.07
N TYR A 206 7.60 -1.37 -17.22
CA TYR A 206 8.24 -0.76 -18.40
C TYR A 206 7.54 0.49 -18.88
N GLU A 207 6.22 0.45 -18.98
CA GLU A 207 5.44 1.60 -19.42
C GLU A 207 5.65 2.79 -18.47
N MET A 208 5.73 2.54 -17.15
CA MET A 208 6.04 3.59 -16.18
C MET A 208 7.45 4.16 -16.36
N ILE A 209 8.45 3.29 -16.53
CA ILE A 209 9.84 3.71 -16.79
C ILE A 209 9.92 4.57 -18.05
N MET A 210 9.36 4.08 -19.16
CA MET A 210 9.38 4.80 -20.44
C MET A 210 8.69 6.17 -20.35
N LYS A 211 7.55 6.27 -19.64
CA LYS A 211 6.85 7.54 -19.44
C LYS A 211 7.70 8.53 -18.62
N LEU A 212 8.34 8.06 -17.55
CA LEU A 212 9.22 8.90 -16.73
C LEU A 212 10.47 9.35 -17.49
N GLU A 213 11.12 8.44 -18.22
CA GLU A 213 12.29 8.77 -19.05
C GLU A 213 11.97 9.82 -20.12
N LEU A 214 10.85 9.66 -20.84
CA LEU A 214 10.41 10.66 -21.82
C LEU A 214 10.12 12.02 -21.17
N LYS A 215 9.46 12.01 -20.01
CA LYS A 215 9.17 13.23 -19.23
C LYS A 215 10.46 13.91 -18.76
N TRP A 216 11.43 13.14 -18.31
CA TRP A 216 12.69 13.67 -17.79
C TRP A 216 13.62 14.22 -18.86
N ASN A 217 13.58 13.67 -20.08
CA ASN A 217 14.40 14.12 -21.21
C ASN A 217 13.77 15.29 -21.98
N SER A 218 12.43 15.39 -22.01
CA SER A 218 11.74 16.54 -22.63
C SER A 218 11.92 17.84 -21.83
N ASN A 219 12.09 17.74 -20.51
CA ASN A 219 12.32 18.91 -19.65
C ASN A 219 13.75 19.46 -19.74
N THR A 220 14.75 18.63 -20.11
CA THR A 220 16.14 19.08 -20.25
C THR A 220 16.35 19.98 -21.47
N GLU A 221 15.66 19.72 -22.58
CA GLU A 221 15.77 20.53 -23.80
C GLU A 221 15.23 21.97 -23.62
N GLN A 222 14.33 22.19 -22.66
CA GLN A 222 13.81 23.52 -22.33
C GLN A 222 14.74 24.35 -21.45
N LEU A 223 15.66 23.72 -20.72
CA LEU A 223 16.63 24.42 -19.86
C LEU A 223 17.89 24.84 -20.63
N ASP A 224 18.27 24.10 -21.68
CA ASP A 224 19.43 24.41 -22.52
C ASP A 224 19.17 25.52 -23.56
N SER A 225 17.95 26.07 -23.61
CA SER A 225 17.53 27.13 -24.54
C SER A 225 17.31 28.50 -23.89
N ILE A 226 17.69 28.66 -22.62
CA ILE A 226 17.70 29.93 -21.86
C ILE A 226 19.16 30.36 -21.62
#